data_AF-A0A8I5UW65-F1
#
_entry.id   AF-A0A8I5UW65-F1
#
_cell.length_a   1.000
_cell.length_b   1.000
_cell.length_c   1.000
_cell.angle_alpha   90.00
_cell.angle_beta   90.00
_cell.angle_gamma   90.00
#
_symmetry.space_group_name_H-M   'P 1'
#
loop_
_entity.id
_entity.type
_entity.pdbx_description
1 polymer ?
#
loop_
_entity_poly.entity_id
_entity_poly.type
_entity_poly.pdbx_seq_one_letter_code
_entity_poly.pdbx_strand_id
1 'polypeptide(L)'
;MEYYNDSNGSHALQERFGCEIQNNRSTGAFWKNAYDGKDYIEFNKEIPAWVPLVPEAQNTKQKWEAEPVYVQRAKAYLEEECPATLQKYLKYSKNILDRQDLPSVVVTSHQAPGENRTLKCLAYDFYPGKIDVHWTRAGEVQEPELRGDVLHGGNGPRSSVGGQTGGGFGD
;
A
#
# COMPACT_ATOMS: atom_id res chain seq x y z
N MET A 1 0.56 26.93 -5.57
CA MET A 1 1.40 27.81 -6.43
C MET A 1 1.12 29.28 -6.14
N GLU A 2 0.00 29.85 -6.59
CA GLU A 2 -0.29 31.30 -6.36
C GLU A 2 -0.28 31.71 -4.89
N TYR A 3 -0.88 30.92 -3.98
CA TYR A 3 -0.87 31.23 -2.55
C TYR A 3 0.55 31.34 -1.96
N TYR A 4 1.50 30.56 -2.47
CA TYR A 4 2.89 30.57 -2.02
C TYR A 4 3.76 31.60 -2.77
N ASN A 5 3.19 32.36 -3.70
CA ASN A 5 3.92 33.24 -4.61
C ASN A 5 5.06 32.54 -5.36
N ASP A 6 4.90 31.24 -5.61
CA ASP A 6 5.87 30.42 -6.34
C ASP A 6 5.19 29.80 -7.56
N SER A 7 5.09 30.60 -8.62
CA SER A 7 4.55 30.16 -9.91
C SER A 7 5.61 29.57 -10.84
N ASN A 8 6.89 29.80 -10.54
CA ASN A 8 8.02 29.37 -11.36
C ASN A 8 8.66 28.07 -10.82
N GLY A 9 8.37 27.71 -9.57
CA GLY A 9 8.71 26.43 -8.98
C GLY A 9 7.92 25.26 -9.56
N SER A 10 8.50 24.06 -9.47
CA SER A 10 7.80 22.82 -9.79
C SER A 10 7.11 22.30 -8.54
N HIS A 11 5.79 22.12 -8.63
CA HIS A 11 4.97 21.63 -7.52
C HIS A 11 4.15 20.41 -7.96
N ALA A 12 3.80 19.56 -6.99
CA ALA A 12 2.97 18.39 -7.19
C ALA A 12 1.75 18.43 -6.28
N LEU A 13 0.55 18.24 -6.86
CA LEU A 13 -0.66 17.95 -6.12
C LEU A 13 -1.02 16.48 -6.32
N GLN A 14 -1.21 15.74 -5.24
CA GLN A 14 -1.55 14.33 -5.24
C GLN A 14 -2.92 14.14 -4.59
N GLU A 15 -3.82 13.47 -5.28
CA GLU A 15 -5.15 13.15 -4.76
C GLU A 15 -5.27 11.63 -4.55
N ARG A 16 -5.80 11.24 -3.39
CA ARG A 16 -6.05 9.84 -3.02
C ARG A 16 -7.45 9.71 -2.44
N PHE A 17 -8.32 8.99 -3.13
CA PHE A 17 -9.65 8.65 -2.63
C PHE A 17 -9.97 7.19 -2.89
N GLY A 18 -10.91 6.65 -2.11
CA GLY A 18 -11.36 5.28 -2.26
C GLY A 18 -12.26 4.83 -1.12
N CYS A 19 -12.74 3.60 -1.25
CA CYS A 19 -13.61 2.95 -0.29
C CYS A 19 -13.25 1.47 -0.16
N GLU A 20 -13.67 0.88 0.95
CA GLU A 20 -13.40 -0.51 1.31
C GLU A 20 -14.72 -1.24 1.60
N ILE A 21 -14.75 -2.52 1.23
CA ILE A 21 -15.88 -3.41 1.48
C ILE A 21 -15.37 -4.68 2.15
N GLN A 22 -15.98 -5.06 3.26
CA GLN A 22 -15.76 -6.33 3.93
C GLN A 22 -17.11 -7.03 4.15
N ASN A 23 -17.19 -8.33 3.83
CA ASN A 23 -18.44 -9.11 3.96
C ASN A 23 -19.64 -8.42 3.28
N ASN A 24 -19.43 -7.89 2.06
CA ASN A 24 -20.42 -7.13 1.27
C ASN A 24 -20.97 -5.86 1.93
N ARG A 25 -20.32 -5.34 2.98
CA ARG A 25 -20.68 -4.07 3.63
C ARG A 25 -19.52 -3.08 3.51
N SER A 26 -19.84 -1.81 3.31
CA SER A 26 -18.82 -0.75 3.34
C SER A 26 -18.24 -0.66 4.74
N THR A 27 -16.90 -0.66 4.84
CA THR A 27 -16.18 -0.62 6.13
C THR A 27 -15.31 0.61 6.29
N GLY A 28 -15.01 1.32 5.20
CA GLY A 28 -14.17 2.51 5.22
C GLY A 28 -14.25 3.27 3.91
N ALA A 29 -13.94 4.56 3.98
CA ALA A 29 -13.74 5.42 2.82
C ALA A 29 -12.82 6.58 3.20
N PHE A 30 -12.06 7.09 2.23
CA PHE A 30 -11.14 8.20 2.43
C PHE A 30 -11.09 9.09 1.19
N TRP A 31 -10.78 10.37 1.40
CA TRP A 31 -10.44 11.32 0.35
C TRP A 31 -9.43 12.31 0.93
N LYS A 32 -8.20 12.29 0.42
CA LYS A 32 -7.08 13.09 0.91
C LYS A 32 -6.32 13.70 -0.26
N ASN A 33 -5.79 14.89 -0.05
CA ASN A 33 -4.86 15.53 -0.97
C ASN A 33 -3.55 15.85 -0.24
N ALA A 34 -2.45 15.74 -0.98
CA ALA A 34 -1.13 16.14 -0.55
C ALA A 34 -0.52 17.13 -1.55
N TYR A 35 0.19 18.14 -1.05
CA TYR A 35 0.91 19.14 -1.83
C TYR A 35 2.41 18.97 -1.55
N ASP A 36 3.21 18.78 -2.60
CA ASP A 36 4.65 18.49 -2.53
C ASP A 36 4.98 17.35 -1.56
N GLY A 37 4.13 16.30 -1.57
CA GLY A 37 4.25 15.10 -0.73
C GLY A 37 3.85 15.30 0.74
N LYS A 38 3.35 16.48 1.13
CA LYS A 38 2.86 16.79 2.48
C LYS A 38 1.35 16.82 2.52
N ASP A 39 0.78 16.33 3.61
CA ASP A 39 -0.66 16.36 3.83
C ASP A 39 -1.23 17.79 3.72
N TYR A 40 -2.29 17.96 2.92
CA TYR A 40 -2.84 19.27 2.57
C TYR A 40 -4.29 19.45 3.05
N ILE A 41 -5.21 18.61 2.57
CA ILE A 41 -6.63 18.64 2.96
C ILE A 41 -7.25 17.24 2.85
N GLU A 42 -8.15 16.89 3.76
CA GLU A 42 -8.89 15.62 3.71
C GLU A 42 -10.40 15.80 3.92
N PHE A 43 -11.22 14.90 3.41
CA PHE A 43 -12.66 14.94 3.63
C PHE A 43 -13.07 14.05 4.79
N ASN A 44 -13.70 14.63 5.81
CA ASN A 44 -14.34 13.91 6.91
C ASN A 44 -15.81 13.69 6.58
N LYS A 45 -16.17 12.47 6.20
CA LYS A 45 -17.55 12.09 5.83
C LYS A 45 -18.53 11.97 7.00
N GLU A 46 -18.05 11.94 8.24
CA GLU A 46 -18.90 11.87 9.44
C GLU A 46 -19.45 13.26 9.83
N ILE A 47 -18.66 14.32 9.62
CA ILE A 47 -19.07 15.73 9.77
C ILE A 47 -19.63 16.32 8.46
N PRO A 48 -19.69 15.50 7.39
CA PRO A 48 -19.37 15.92 6.02
C PRO A 48 -18.68 17.29 5.89
N ALA A 49 -17.35 17.33 5.94
CA ALA A 49 -16.59 18.56 5.72
C ALA A 49 -15.14 18.29 5.31
N TRP A 50 -14.54 19.23 4.57
CA TRP A 50 -13.11 19.26 4.29
C TRP A 50 -12.33 19.78 5.50
N VAL A 51 -11.33 19.01 5.93
CA VAL A 51 -10.44 19.29 7.06
C VAL A 51 -9.09 19.74 6.49
N PRO A 52 -8.76 21.04 6.57
CA PRO A 52 -7.48 21.57 6.15
C PRO A 52 -6.42 21.18 7.16
N LEU A 53 -5.31 20.63 6.68
CA LEU A 53 -4.19 20.15 7.51
C LEU A 53 -3.07 21.19 7.56
N VAL A 54 -3.12 22.18 6.68
CA VAL A 54 -2.21 23.33 6.60
C VAL A 54 -3.00 24.63 6.37
N PRO A 55 -2.48 25.81 6.77
CA PRO A 55 -3.22 27.08 6.67
C PRO A 55 -3.71 27.42 5.27
N GLU A 56 -2.88 27.17 4.25
CA GLU A 56 -3.17 27.42 2.84
C GLU A 56 -4.37 26.64 2.31
N ALA A 57 -4.65 25.46 2.87
CA ALA A 57 -5.77 24.62 2.49
C ALA A 57 -7.12 25.21 2.90
N GLN A 58 -7.15 26.24 3.77
CA GLN A 58 -8.38 26.96 4.12
C GLN A 58 -9.03 27.61 2.89
N ASN A 59 -8.23 28.16 1.98
CA ASN A 59 -8.76 28.73 0.74
C ASN A 59 -9.40 27.66 -0.15
N THR A 60 -8.82 26.45 -0.18
CA THR A 60 -9.41 25.30 -0.89
C THR A 60 -10.72 24.86 -0.23
N LYS A 61 -10.75 24.72 1.10
CA LYS A 61 -11.97 24.40 1.85
C LYS A 61 -13.11 25.36 1.50
N GLN A 62 -12.88 26.68 1.59
CA GLN A 62 -13.91 27.68 1.31
C GLN A 62 -14.49 27.55 -0.10
N LYS A 63 -13.66 27.23 -1.09
CA LYS A 63 -14.12 27.01 -2.47
C LYS A 63 -14.90 25.70 -2.61
N TRP A 64 -14.41 24.62 -2.00
CA TRP A 64 -15.03 23.29 -2.10
C TRP A 64 -16.28 23.14 -1.24
N GLU A 65 -16.51 24.05 -0.30
CA GLU A 65 -17.70 24.14 0.54
C GLU A 65 -18.54 25.39 0.26
N ALA A 66 -18.30 26.08 -0.85
CA ALA A 66 -19.01 27.30 -1.22
C ALA A 66 -20.52 27.09 -1.33
N GLU A 67 -20.95 25.86 -1.69
CA GLU A 67 -22.34 25.45 -1.69
C GLU A 67 -22.52 24.15 -0.89
N PRO A 68 -23.60 24.02 -0.10
CA PRO A 68 -23.87 22.82 0.69
C PRO A 68 -23.91 21.52 -0.14
N VAL A 69 -24.29 21.62 -1.42
CA VAL A 69 -24.39 20.47 -2.33
C VAL A 69 -23.03 19.82 -2.62
N TYR A 70 -21.93 20.57 -2.59
CA TYR A 70 -20.60 20.03 -2.92
C TYR A 70 -20.14 19.02 -1.87
N VAL A 71 -20.35 19.36 -0.61
CA VAL A 71 -20.09 18.49 0.53
C VAL A 71 -20.98 17.25 0.51
N GLN A 72 -22.26 17.42 0.17
CA GLN A 72 -23.19 16.29 0.04
C GLN A 72 -22.78 15.33 -1.09
N ARG A 73 -22.34 15.86 -2.23
CA ARG A 73 -21.82 15.05 -3.34
C ARG A 73 -20.56 14.28 -2.94
N ALA A 74 -19.62 14.92 -2.24
CA ALA A 74 -18.42 14.24 -1.76
C ALA A 74 -18.75 13.09 -0.79
N LYS A 75 -19.73 13.28 0.11
CA LYS A 75 -20.22 12.21 1.00
C LYS A 75 -20.91 11.08 0.20
N ALA A 76 -21.83 11.42 -0.69
CA ALA A 76 -22.55 10.43 -1.52
C ALA A 76 -21.58 9.60 -2.38
N TYR A 77 -20.54 10.22 -2.93
CA TYR A 77 -19.51 9.51 -3.67
C TYR A 77 -18.83 8.43 -2.81
N LEU A 78 -18.41 8.77 -1.60
CA LEU A 78 -17.69 7.85 -0.71
C LEU A 78 -18.58 6.75 -0.12
N GLU A 79 -19.86 7.05 0.15
CA GLU A 79 -20.77 6.12 0.82
C GLU A 79 -21.62 5.27 -0.13
N GLU A 80 -21.85 5.74 -1.36
CA GLU A 80 -22.76 5.09 -2.31
C GLU A 80 -22.04 4.74 -3.61
N GLU A 81 -21.51 5.73 -4.33
CA GLU A 81 -20.99 5.52 -5.70
C GLU A 81 -19.73 4.66 -5.71
N CYS A 82 -18.78 4.94 -4.82
CA CYS A 82 -17.54 4.17 -4.71
C CYS A 82 -17.83 2.71 -4.32
N PRO A 83 -18.59 2.41 -3.24
CA PRO A 83 -18.91 1.03 -2.89
C PRO A 83 -19.68 0.29 -4.00
N ALA A 84 -20.64 0.93 -4.65
CA ALA A 84 -21.39 0.33 -5.77
C ALA A 84 -20.46 -0.01 -6.94
N THR A 85 -19.53 0.89 -7.26
CA THR A 85 -18.54 0.69 -8.32
C THR A 85 -17.57 -0.45 -7.96
N LEU A 86 -17.09 -0.50 -6.72
CA LEU A 86 -16.23 -1.57 -6.22
C LEU A 86 -16.93 -2.94 -6.30
N GLN A 87 -18.20 -3.03 -5.86
CA GLN A 87 -18.98 -4.27 -5.98
C GLN A 87 -19.13 -4.72 -7.43
N LYS A 88 -19.31 -3.78 -8.37
CA LYS A 88 -19.35 -4.10 -9.80
C LYS A 88 -18.02 -4.68 -10.27
N TYR A 89 -16.89 -4.06 -9.93
CA TYR A 89 -15.57 -4.56 -10.32
C TYR A 89 -15.21 -5.91 -9.69
N LEU A 90 -15.64 -6.15 -8.45
CA LEU A 90 -15.45 -7.44 -7.79
C LEU A 90 -16.12 -8.59 -8.55
N LYS A 91 -17.28 -8.37 -9.20
CA LYS A 91 -17.92 -9.39 -10.05
C LYS A 91 -17.05 -9.86 -11.22
N TYR A 92 -16.24 -8.95 -11.77
CA TYR A 92 -15.35 -9.25 -12.91
C TYR A 92 -13.94 -9.66 -12.49
N SER A 93 -13.49 -9.22 -11.30
CA SER A 93 -12.10 -9.36 -10.85
C SER A 93 -11.90 -10.46 -9.81
N LYS A 94 -12.98 -11.16 -9.41
CA LYS A 94 -12.95 -12.18 -8.36
C LYS A 94 -11.86 -13.23 -8.56
N ASN A 95 -11.73 -13.76 -9.77
CA ASN A 95 -10.72 -14.78 -10.08
C ASN A 95 -9.27 -14.28 -9.94
N ILE A 96 -9.05 -12.97 -10.01
CA ILE A 96 -7.73 -12.35 -9.88
C ILE A 96 -7.45 -12.00 -8.41
N LEU A 97 -8.44 -11.42 -7.72
CA LEU A 97 -8.32 -10.92 -6.34
C LEU A 97 -8.41 -12.03 -5.28
N ASP A 98 -9.16 -13.10 -5.55
CA ASP A 98 -9.31 -14.25 -4.64
C ASP A 98 -8.32 -15.38 -4.97
N ARG A 99 -7.38 -15.13 -5.89
CA ARG A 99 -6.36 -16.10 -6.29
C ARG A 99 -5.52 -16.52 -5.08
N GLN A 100 -5.17 -17.79 -5.02
CA GLN A 100 -4.28 -18.35 -4.01
C GLN A 100 -3.17 -19.12 -4.73
N ASP A 101 -2.12 -18.39 -5.08
CA ASP A 101 -0.95 -18.96 -5.73
C ASP A 101 0.07 -19.32 -4.66
N LEU A 102 0.43 -20.59 -4.59
CA LEU A 102 1.44 -21.10 -3.66
C LEU A 102 2.84 -20.62 -4.07
N PRO A 103 3.72 -20.27 -3.12
CA PRO A 103 5.08 -19.86 -3.43
C PRO A 103 5.89 -21.01 -4.00
N SER A 104 6.60 -20.74 -5.09
CA SER A 104 7.77 -21.52 -5.47
C SER A 104 8.96 -21.06 -4.62
N VAL A 105 9.77 -22.01 -4.13
CA VAL A 105 10.87 -21.70 -3.21
C VAL A 105 12.18 -22.21 -3.78
N VAL A 106 13.20 -21.34 -3.79
CA VAL A 106 14.56 -21.68 -4.17
C VAL A 106 15.52 -21.30 -3.04
N VAL A 107 16.37 -22.24 -2.66
CA VAL A 107 17.47 -22.02 -1.72
C VAL A 107 18.77 -21.93 -2.52
N THR A 108 19.53 -20.87 -2.31
CA THR A 108 20.88 -20.72 -2.85
C THR A 108 21.89 -20.55 -1.74
N SER A 109 23.14 -20.93 -2.00
CA SER A 109 24.24 -20.68 -1.09
C SER A 109 25.39 -19.98 -1.79
N HIS A 110 25.97 -19.00 -1.13
CA HIS A 110 27.12 -18.24 -1.59
C HIS A 110 28.21 -18.28 -0.52
N GLN A 111 29.47 -18.41 -0.94
CA GLN A 111 30.62 -18.32 -0.04
C GLN A 111 31.73 -17.58 -0.76
N ALA A 112 32.06 -16.36 -0.32
CA ALA A 112 33.23 -15.65 -0.79
C ALA A 112 34.49 -16.18 -0.09
N PRO A 113 35.68 -16.11 -0.72
CA PRO A 113 36.93 -16.48 -0.07
C PRO A 113 37.16 -15.66 1.21
N GLY A 114 37.25 -16.33 2.37
CA GLY A 114 37.44 -15.69 3.67
C GLY A 114 36.15 -15.29 4.40
N GLU A 115 34.97 -15.55 3.83
CA GLU A 115 33.67 -15.26 4.45
C GLU A 115 32.92 -16.54 4.87
N ASN A 116 32.00 -16.36 5.82
CA ASN A 116 31.06 -17.40 6.20
C ASN A 116 30.11 -17.71 5.04
N ARG A 117 29.65 -18.96 4.94
CA ARG A 117 28.69 -19.37 3.91
C ARG A 117 27.35 -18.68 4.16
N THR A 118 26.86 -17.90 3.20
CA THR A 118 25.52 -17.30 3.23
C THR A 118 24.53 -18.22 2.55
N LEU A 119 23.41 -18.50 3.21
CA LEU A 119 22.23 -19.15 2.65
C LEU A 119 21.17 -18.08 2.34
N LYS A 120 20.51 -18.23 1.20
CA LYS A 120 19.43 -17.34 0.75
C LYS A 120 18.22 -18.20 0.40
N CYS A 121 17.09 -17.91 1.02
CA CYS A 121 15.79 -18.50 0.70
C CYS A 121 14.97 -17.46 -0.07
N LEU A 122 14.50 -17.82 -1.26
CA LEU A 122 13.66 -16.99 -2.11
C LEU A 122 12.32 -17.68 -2.33
N ALA A 123 11.24 -17.08 -1.82
CA ALA A 123 9.88 -17.44 -2.18
C ALA A 123 9.41 -16.50 -3.30
N TYR A 124 8.83 -17.03 -4.38
CA TYR A 124 8.37 -16.24 -5.53
C TYR A 124 7.11 -16.85 -6.15
N ASP A 125 6.49 -16.11 -7.07
CA ASP A 125 5.27 -16.49 -7.79
C ASP A 125 4.05 -16.78 -6.90
N PHE A 126 3.94 -16.09 -5.76
CA PHE A 126 2.81 -16.24 -4.84
C PHE A 126 1.87 -15.03 -4.79
N TYR A 127 0.64 -15.30 -4.38
CA TYR A 127 -0.42 -14.33 -4.09
C TYR A 127 -1.45 -14.94 -3.12
N PRO A 128 -2.00 -14.20 -2.13
CA PRO A 128 -1.73 -12.80 -1.79
C PRO A 128 -0.37 -12.62 -1.12
N GLY A 129 0.04 -11.36 -0.92
CA GLY A 129 1.40 -11.06 -0.48
C GLY A 129 1.76 -11.30 0.98
N LYS A 130 0.82 -11.78 1.80
CA LYS A 130 1.11 -12.12 3.19
C LYS A 130 1.77 -13.50 3.22
N ILE A 131 3.08 -13.52 3.46
CA ILE A 131 3.90 -14.73 3.61
C ILE A 131 4.83 -14.58 4.82
N ASP A 132 5.20 -15.69 5.42
CA ASP A 132 6.24 -15.78 6.44
C ASP A 132 7.39 -16.64 5.89
N VAL A 133 8.59 -16.06 5.83
CA VAL A 133 9.81 -16.71 5.31
C VAL A 133 10.90 -16.52 6.36
N HIS A 134 11.30 -17.61 6.99
CA HIS A 134 12.34 -17.62 8.02
C HIS A 134 13.20 -18.88 7.92
N TRP A 135 14.42 -18.78 8.44
CA TRP A 135 15.31 -19.92 8.60
C TRP A 135 15.12 -20.56 9.96
N THR A 136 15.33 -21.87 10.06
CA THR A 136 15.39 -22.59 11.33
C THR A 136 16.70 -23.35 11.44
N ARG A 137 17.30 -23.36 12.63
CA ARG A 137 18.48 -24.17 12.96
C ARG A 137 18.12 -25.05 14.16
N ALA A 138 18.16 -26.37 13.97
CA ALA A 138 17.79 -27.34 15.00
C ALA A 138 16.41 -27.09 15.64
N GLY A 139 15.45 -26.57 14.87
CA GLY A 139 14.10 -26.25 15.33
C GLY A 139 13.92 -24.84 15.90
N GLU A 140 14.98 -24.06 16.06
CA GLU A 140 14.91 -22.67 16.52
C GLU A 140 14.92 -21.68 15.34
N VAL A 141 13.96 -20.75 15.32
CA VAL A 141 13.88 -19.68 14.32
C VAL A 141 15.12 -18.81 14.42
N GLN A 142 15.69 -18.49 13.26
CA GLN A 142 16.87 -17.68 13.16
C GLN A 142 16.53 -16.28 12.67
N GLU A 143 17.15 -15.26 13.28
CA GLU A 143 17.04 -13.89 12.81
C GLU A 143 17.79 -13.73 11.48
N PRO A 144 17.10 -13.28 10.41
CA PRO A 144 17.73 -13.09 9.11
C PRO A 144 18.63 -11.85 9.13
N GLU A 145 19.80 -11.97 8.52
CA GLU A 145 20.73 -10.84 8.37
C GLU A 145 20.26 -9.86 7.29
N LEU A 146 19.56 -10.36 6.28
CA LEU A 146 18.99 -9.58 5.18
C LEU A 146 17.59 -10.08 4.87
N ARG A 147 16.63 -9.14 4.80
CA ARG A 147 15.26 -9.39 4.38
C ARG A 147 14.85 -8.39 3.32
N GLY A 148 14.10 -8.85 2.32
CA GLY A 148 13.58 -7.97 1.28
C GLY A 148 12.34 -8.56 0.63
N ASP A 149 11.46 -7.68 0.15
CA ASP A 149 10.24 -8.05 -0.55
C ASP A 149 10.13 -7.24 -1.84
N VAL A 150 9.65 -7.88 -2.91
CA VAL A 150 9.45 -7.25 -4.22
C VAL A 150 8.02 -7.52 -4.71
N LEU A 151 7.38 -6.46 -5.16
CA LEU A 151 6.10 -6.52 -5.88
C LEU A 151 6.37 -6.33 -7.36
N HIS A 152 6.14 -7.36 -8.17
CA HIS A 152 6.15 -7.20 -9.63
C HIS A 152 4.83 -6.52 -10.02
N GLY A 153 4.92 -5.33 -10.60
CA GLY A 153 3.81 -4.37 -10.72
C GLY A 153 2.45 -4.94 -11.19
N GLY A 154 1.36 -4.34 -10.69
CA GLY A 154 -0.02 -4.78 -10.92
C GLY A 154 -0.53 -5.76 -9.86
N ASN A 155 -1.54 -6.60 -10.21
CA ASN A 155 -1.96 -7.78 -9.44
C ASN A 155 -0.99 -8.96 -9.64
N GLY A 156 0.28 -8.67 -9.93
CA GLY A 156 1.30 -9.62 -10.32
C GLY A 156 1.83 -10.47 -9.16
N PRO A 157 2.55 -11.55 -9.49
CA PRO A 157 3.23 -12.39 -8.51
C PRO A 157 4.23 -11.61 -7.65
N ARG A 158 4.37 -12.01 -6.38
CA ARG A 158 5.32 -11.39 -5.43
C ARG A 158 6.51 -12.29 -5.19
N SER A 159 7.60 -11.67 -4.72
CA SER A 159 8.79 -12.39 -4.24
C SER A 159 9.21 -11.86 -2.86
N SER A 160 9.65 -12.77 -1.98
CA SER A 160 10.15 -12.47 -0.65
C SER A 160 11.46 -13.23 -0.43
N VAL A 161 12.44 -12.59 0.19
CA VAL A 161 13.78 -13.14 0.42
C VAL A 161 14.17 -13.06 1.90
N GLY A 162 14.75 -14.15 2.41
CA GLY A 162 15.43 -14.22 3.71
C GLY A 162 16.86 -14.76 3.56
N GLY A 163 17.85 -13.98 3.98
CA GLY A 163 19.27 -14.36 4.00
C GLY A 163 19.79 -14.65 5.40
N GLN A 164 20.66 -15.65 5.54
CA GLN A 164 21.35 -15.99 6.80
C GLN A 164 22.76 -16.51 6.52
N THR A 165 23.79 -16.06 7.26
CA THR A 165 25.10 -16.74 7.26
C THR A 165 25.11 -17.94 8.20
N GLY A 166 25.59 -19.07 7.67
CA GLY A 166 25.87 -20.28 8.41
C GLY A 166 27.26 -20.20 9.03
N GLY A 167 27.32 -20.07 10.36
CA GLY A 167 28.48 -20.45 11.14
C GLY A 167 28.58 -21.98 11.22
N GLY A 168 29.52 -22.55 10.46
CA GLY A 168 30.03 -23.93 10.60
C GLY A 168 29.03 -25.05 10.30
N PHE A 169 28.99 -25.50 9.04
CA PHE A 169 28.70 -26.90 8.74
C PHE A 169 30.05 -27.64 8.79
N GLY A 170 30.38 -28.21 9.95
CA GLY A 170 31.43 -29.23 10.05
C GLY A 170 30.83 -30.58 9.67
N ASP A 171 31.59 -31.35 8.87
CA ASP A 171 31.32 -32.73 8.44
C ASP A 171 30.94 -33.68 9.59
#